data_AF-A0A0S4LQF3-F1
#
_entry.id   AF-A0A0S4LQF3-F1
#
_cell.length_a   1.000
_cell.length_b   1.000
_cell.length_c   1.000
_cell.angle_alpha   90.00
_cell.angle_beta   90.00
_cell.angle_gamma   90.00
#
_symmetry.space_group_name_H-M   'P 1'
#
loop_
_entity.id
_entity.type
_entity.pdbx_description
1 polymer ?
#
loop_
_entity_poly.entity_id
_entity_poly.type
_entity_poly.pdbx_seq_one_letter_code
_entity_poly.pdbx_strand_id
1 'polypeptide(L)'
;MGILLQMLTGLMLGYVTTTLLESTLHRVIYHAGPRIRRLWARYPRLSGPFRRAYFSHGIVHHRWTFRKDFVTQFSSQQEKERLDVKLGSHQASLIRQEHYGMSLRGVGIAWFNLPILPCILLIGLVCGPWGLVGALPALVAYSCLAMFVHPYLHRPAEGDMTGVSPALRWILKTEYVRFLRRHHFLHHRYTDCNFNLLLGGDVVLGRSRPPTVQDWDEMRRLGLVVDGDRRRMSSTLIRRGS
;
A
#
# COMPACT_ATOMS: atom_id res chain seq x y z
N MET A 1 -18.85 -17.19 -25.03
CA MET A 1 -17.60 -16.44 -24.82
C MET A 1 -16.45 -17.43 -24.73
N GLY A 2 -15.42 -17.35 -25.59
CA GLY A 2 -14.28 -18.28 -25.54
C GLY A 2 -13.48 -18.15 -24.24
N ILE A 3 -12.80 -19.22 -23.82
CA ILE A 3 -12.07 -19.30 -22.53
C ILE A 3 -11.10 -18.11 -22.36
N LEU A 4 -10.29 -17.82 -23.38
CA LEU A 4 -9.34 -16.71 -23.36
C LEU A 4 -10.03 -15.36 -23.12
N LEU A 5 -11.16 -15.11 -23.78
CA LEU A 5 -11.92 -13.88 -23.61
C LEU A 5 -12.51 -13.77 -22.20
N GLN A 6 -12.97 -14.87 -21.60
CA GLN A 6 -13.41 -14.89 -20.20
C GLN A 6 -12.25 -14.52 -19.26
N MET A 7 -11.08 -15.14 -19.45
CA MET A 7 -9.90 -14.88 -18.61
C MET A 7 -9.43 -13.42 -18.71
N LEU A 8 -9.35 -12.87 -19.93
CA LEU A 8 -8.95 -11.47 -20.15
C LEU A 8 -9.95 -10.50 -19.54
N THR A 9 -11.25 -10.76 -19.71
CA THR A 9 -12.31 -9.95 -19.10
C THR A 9 -12.23 -10.01 -17.58
N GLY A 10 -12.05 -11.21 -17.02
CA GLY A 10 -11.83 -11.43 -15.60
C GLY A 10 -10.62 -10.68 -15.06
N LEU A 11 -9.50 -10.71 -15.77
CA LEU A 11 -8.27 -10.01 -15.40
C LEU A 11 -8.48 -8.50 -15.34
N MET A 12 -9.11 -7.91 -16.37
CA MET A 12 -9.40 -6.49 -16.39
C MET A 12 -10.34 -6.08 -15.25
N LEU A 13 -11.46 -6.79 -15.09
CA LEU A 13 -12.43 -6.50 -14.03
C LEU A 13 -11.83 -6.72 -12.64
N GLY A 14 -11.05 -7.78 -12.44
CA GLY A 14 -10.36 -8.08 -11.20
C GLY A 14 -9.33 -7.00 -10.84
N TYR A 15 -8.58 -6.51 -11.83
CA TYR A 15 -7.63 -5.40 -11.63
C TYR A 15 -8.35 -4.11 -11.22
N VAL A 16 -9.35 -3.68 -11.99
CA VAL A 16 -10.13 -2.46 -11.69
C VAL A 16 -10.77 -2.56 -10.30
N THR A 17 -11.42 -3.69 -10.01
CA THR A 17 -12.07 -3.93 -8.71
C THR A 17 -11.07 -3.86 -7.56
N THR A 18 -9.94 -4.56 -7.67
CA THR A 18 -8.94 -4.64 -6.59
C THR A 18 -8.34 -3.28 -6.31
N THR A 19 -7.95 -2.52 -7.35
CA THR A 19 -7.33 -1.21 -7.18
C THR A 19 -8.29 -0.16 -6.61
N LEU A 20 -9.56 -0.14 -7.06
CA LEU A 20 -10.59 0.76 -6.51
C LEU A 20 -10.91 0.45 -5.05
N LEU A 21 -11.07 -0.83 -4.72
CA LEU A 21 -11.36 -1.24 -3.35
C LEU A 21 -10.16 -1.04 -2.44
N GLU A 22 -8.93 -1.29 -2.90
CA GLU A 22 -7.73 -0.98 -2.13
C GLU A 22 -7.71 0.50 -1.74
N SER A 23 -7.87 1.43 -2.69
CA SER A 23 -7.87 2.87 -2.42
C SER A 23 -8.98 3.27 -1.42
N THR A 24 -10.18 2.73 -1.64
CA THR A 24 -11.34 3.01 -0.77
C THR A 24 -11.14 2.45 0.64
N LEU A 25 -10.77 1.18 0.76
CA LEU A 25 -10.59 0.48 2.03
C LEU A 25 -9.42 1.06 2.80
N HIS A 26 -8.30 1.39 2.15
CA HIS A 26 -7.17 2.05 2.79
C HIS A 26 -7.62 3.36 3.45
N ARG A 27 -8.34 4.22 2.71
CA ARG A 27 -8.87 5.47 3.25
C ARG A 27 -9.87 5.26 4.41
N VAL A 28 -10.81 4.33 4.26
CA VAL A 28 -11.90 4.12 5.22
C VAL A 28 -11.43 3.36 6.46
N ILE A 29 -10.48 2.45 6.33
CA ILE A 29 -10.00 1.58 7.40
C ILE A 29 -8.70 2.13 7.98
N TYR A 30 -7.63 2.25 7.20
CA TYR A 30 -6.33 2.64 7.74
C TYR A 30 -6.26 4.13 8.09
N HIS A 31 -6.97 4.98 7.36
CA HIS A 31 -7.08 6.43 7.65
C HIS A 31 -8.48 6.83 8.12
N ALA A 32 -9.16 5.93 8.84
CA ALA A 32 -10.53 6.11 9.30
C ALA A 32 -10.73 7.44 10.05
N GLY A 33 -11.59 8.30 9.50
CA GLY A 33 -11.97 9.58 10.13
C GLY A 33 -12.84 9.42 11.39
N PRO A 34 -13.09 10.50 12.15
CA PRO A 34 -13.82 10.43 13.42
C PRO A 34 -15.23 9.82 13.31
N ARG A 35 -15.93 10.02 12.18
CA ARG A 35 -17.27 9.45 11.95
C ARG A 35 -17.23 7.92 11.87
N ILE A 36 -16.32 7.37 11.07
CA ILE A 36 -16.15 5.92 10.91
C ILE A 36 -15.71 5.28 12.24
N ARG A 37 -14.77 5.92 12.96
CA ARG A 37 -14.32 5.41 14.27
C ARG A 37 -15.45 5.40 15.31
N ARG A 38 -16.35 6.39 15.29
CA ARG A 38 -17.56 6.39 16.14
C ARG A 38 -18.52 5.25 15.76
N LEU A 39 -18.68 4.97 14.47
CA LEU A 39 -19.47 3.82 14.01
C LEU A 39 -18.88 2.50 14.52
N TRP A 40 -17.56 2.33 14.44
CA TRP A 40 -16.88 1.13 14.95
C TRP A 40 -17.05 0.96 16.46
N ALA A 41 -17.03 2.07 17.22
CA ALA A 41 -17.27 2.02 18.66
C ALA A 41 -18.68 1.48 19.01
N ARG A 42 -19.68 1.67 18.14
CA ARG A 42 -21.03 1.11 18.30
C ARG A 42 -21.09 -0.40 18.01
N TYR A 43 -20.23 -0.90 17.13
CA TYR A 43 -20.21 -2.31 16.71
C TYR A 43 -18.83 -2.95 16.90
N PRO A 44 -18.34 -3.12 18.14
CA PRO A 44 -16.97 -3.53 18.42
C PRO A 44 -16.65 -4.97 17.97
N ARG A 45 -17.64 -5.87 17.98
CA ARG A 45 -17.46 -7.27 17.53
C ARG A 45 -17.16 -7.35 16.03
N LEU A 46 -17.85 -6.56 15.22
CA LEU A 46 -17.67 -6.51 13.77
C LEU A 46 -16.45 -5.67 13.36
N SER A 47 -16.22 -4.56 14.06
CA SER A 47 -15.16 -3.60 13.70
C SER A 47 -13.80 -3.88 14.36
N GLY A 48 -13.70 -4.89 15.23
CA GLY A 48 -12.45 -5.26 15.92
C GLY A 48 -11.24 -5.37 14.99
N PRO A 49 -11.32 -6.12 13.87
CA PRO A 49 -10.25 -6.19 12.88
C PRO A 49 -9.89 -4.82 12.28
N PHE A 50 -10.89 -4.01 11.90
CA PHE A 50 -10.67 -2.68 11.32
C PHE A 50 -10.02 -1.70 12.30
N ARG A 51 -10.40 -1.76 13.57
CA ARG A 51 -9.77 -0.97 14.64
C ARG A 51 -8.30 -1.35 14.83
N ARG A 52 -7.97 -2.65 14.79
CA ARG A 52 -6.58 -3.12 14.87
C ARG A 52 -5.77 -2.68 13.64
N ALA A 53 -6.35 -2.81 12.45
CA ALA A 53 -5.77 -2.34 11.20
C ALA A 53 -5.48 -0.82 11.23
N TYR A 54 -6.46 -0.01 11.63
CA TYR A 54 -6.31 1.43 11.83
C TYR A 54 -5.20 1.76 12.83
N PHE A 55 -5.15 1.04 13.95
CA PHE A 55 -4.14 1.28 14.96
C PHE A 55 -2.73 0.90 14.47
N SER A 56 -2.56 -0.30 13.90
CA SER A 56 -1.28 -0.79 13.38
C SER A 56 -0.76 0.09 12.22
N HIS A 57 -1.60 0.39 11.24
CA HIS A 57 -1.16 1.16 10.07
C HIS A 57 -1.31 2.68 10.28
N GLY A 58 -2.52 3.18 10.52
CA GLY A 58 -2.77 4.61 10.61
C GLY A 58 -2.09 5.32 11.79
N ILE A 59 -1.87 4.63 12.91
CA ILE A 59 -1.25 5.21 14.10
C ILE A 59 0.21 4.77 14.24
N VAL A 60 0.48 3.46 14.34
CA VAL A 60 1.84 3.00 14.61
C VAL A 60 2.76 3.26 13.42
N HIS A 61 2.38 2.79 12.23
CA HIS A 61 3.18 2.96 11.03
C HIS A 61 3.31 4.43 10.61
N HIS A 62 2.19 5.12 10.35
CA HIS A 62 2.22 6.50 9.84
C HIS A 62 2.63 7.56 10.86
N ARG A 63 2.28 7.40 12.14
CA ARG A 63 2.48 8.50 13.12
C ARG A 63 3.57 8.24 14.15
N TRP A 64 3.87 6.99 14.48
CA TRP A 64 4.77 6.69 15.61
C TRP A 64 6.13 6.18 15.20
N THR A 65 6.24 5.48 14.07
CA THR A 65 7.52 4.91 13.62
C THR A 65 8.25 5.83 12.63
N PHE A 66 7.63 6.21 11.51
CA PHE A 66 8.26 7.10 10.52
C PHE A 66 8.16 8.60 10.87
N ARG A 67 8.45 8.96 12.12
CA ARG A 67 8.29 10.34 12.63
C ARG A 67 9.37 11.29 12.13
N LYS A 68 10.60 10.81 12.01
CA LYS A 68 11.75 11.62 11.62
C LYS A 68 11.68 11.93 10.13
N ASP A 69 11.53 10.88 9.33
CA ASP A 69 11.40 10.92 7.88
C ASP A 69 10.82 9.59 7.37
N PHE A 70 10.58 9.52 6.06
CA PHE A 70 9.94 8.37 5.41
C PHE A 70 10.76 7.07 5.43
N VAL A 71 12.09 7.15 5.63
CA VAL A 71 12.98 5.97 5.58
C VAL A 71 13.49 5.53 6.95
N THR A 72 13.40 6.39 7.95
CA THR A 72 13.87 6.13 9.31
C THR A 72 12.70 5.70 10.19
N GLN A 73 12.57 4.38 10.40
CA GLN A 73 11.47 3.81 11.20
C GLN A 73 11.60 4.09 12.71
N PHE A 74 12.82 4.26 13.22
CA PHE A 74 13.08 4.67 14.60
C PHE A 74 14.37 5.48 14.61
N SER A 75 14.39 6.59 15.35
CA SER A 75 15.58 7.43 15.47
C SER A 75 16.61 6.84 16.44
N SER A 76 16.15 5.99 17.37
CA SER A 76 17.00 5.28 18.31
C SER A 76 16.34 3.98 18.81
N GLN A 77 17.15 3.08 19.35
CA GLN A 77 16.67 1.85 19.99
C GLN A 77 15.76 2.15 21.20
N GLN A 78 16.05 3.23 21.96
CA GLN A 78 15.21 3.69 23.06
C GLN A 78 13.82 4.18 22.60
N GLU A 79 13.71 4.77 21.41
CA GLU A 79 12.41 5.13 20.83
C GLU A 79 11.57 3.88 20.55
N LYS A 80 12.20 2.86 19.95
CA LYS A 80 11.56 1.57 19.70
C LYS A 80 11.09 0.88 20.98
N GLU A 81 11.95 0.82 22.00
CA GLU A 81 11.62 0.19 23.29
C GLU A 81 10.47 0.91 24.01
N ARG A 82 10.45 2.24 23.99
CA ARG A 82 9.33 3.02 24.54
C ARG A 82 8.01 2.72 23.81
N LEU A 83 8.06 2.57 22.49
CA LEU A 83 6.88 2.16 21.72
C LEU A 83 6.44 0.73 22.09
N ASP A 84 7.38 -0.21 22.17
CA ASP A 84 7.10 -1.59 22.54
C ASP A 84 6.41 -1.70 23.91
N VAL A 85 6.87 -0.94 24.90
CA VAL A 85 6.23 -0.84 26.22
C VAL A 85 4.81 -0.27 26.11
N LYS A 86 4.61 0.76 25.27
CA LYS A 86 3.31 1.42 25.06
C LYS A 86 2.28 0.51 24.38
N LEU A 87 2.69 -0.42 23.52
CA LEU A 87 1.78 -1.28 22.76
C LEU A 87 1.12 -2.38 23.61
N GLY A 88 1.66 -2.71 24.79
CA GLY A 88 1.16 -3.77 25.67
C GLY A 88 1.38 -5.19 25.11
N SER A 89 1.36 -6.21 25.97
CA SER A 89 1.93 -7.55 25.66
C SER A 89 1.28 -8.28 24.46
N HIS A 90 -0.04 -8.34 24.38
CA HIS A 90 -0.72 -9.16 23.34
C HIS A 90 -0.77 -8.49 21.96
N GLN A 91 -0.98 -7.17 21.87
CA GLN A 91 -1.00 -6.47 20.57
C GLN A 91 0.41 -6.17 20.05
N ALA A 92 1.38 -5.97 20.95
CA ALA A 92 2.77 -5.72 20.55
C ALA A 92 3.37 -6.89 19.78
N SER A 93 3.06 -8.15 20.12
CA SER A 93 3.62 -9.30 19.38
C SER A 93 3.20 -9.29 17.91
N LEU A 94 1.91 -9.11 17.63
CA LEU A 94 1.37 -9.04 16.27
C LEU A 94 1.93 -7.84 15.51
N ILE A 95 1.90 -6.65 16.11
CA ILE A 95 2.41 -5.42 15.48
C ILE A 95 3.91 -5.57 15.17
N ARG A 96 4.71 -6.20 16.04
CA ARG A 96 6.12 -6.49 15.77
C ARG A 96 6.33 -7.48 14.63
N GLN A 97 5.53 -8.55 14.58
CA GLN A 97 5.58 -9.52 13.47
C GLN A 97 5.19 -8.90 12.12
N GLU A 98 4.33 -7.88 12.15
CA GLU A 98 3.95 -7.05 11.00
C GLU A 98 4.91 -5.88 10.74
N HIS A 99 6.09 -5.90 11.37
CA HIS A 99 7.09 -4.85 11.27
C HIS A 99 6.54 -3.44 11.53
N TYR A 100 5.74 -3.31 12.58
CA TYR A 100 5.05 -2.09 13.02
C TYR A 100 4.11 -1.51 11.95
N GLY A 101 3.35 -2.38 11.27
CA GLY A 101 2.34 -2.00 10.28
C GLY A 101 2.88 -1.83 8.85
N MET A 102 4.14 -2.19 8.60
CA MET A 102 4.76 -2.20 7.26
C MET A 102 4.40 -3.44 6.43
N SER A 103 3.90 -4.51 7.03
CA SER A 103 3.53 -5.73 6.30
C SER A 103 2.18 -6.23 6.79
N LEU A 104 1.30 -6.64 5.88
CA LEU A 104 0.05 -7.30 6.21
C LEU A 104 0.28 -8.81 6.19
N ARG A 105 0.36 -9.46 7.35
CA ARG A 105 0.59 -10.91 7.44
C ARG A 105 -0.58 -11.63 8.12
N GLY A 106 -0.71 -12.92 7.82
CA GLY A 106 -1.65 -13.81 8.49
C GLY A 106 -3.11 -13.32 8.44
N VAL A 107 -3.69 -13.04 9.60
CA VAL A 107 -5.10 -12.64 9.71
C VAL A 107 -5.35 -11.24 9.12
N GLY A 108 -4.34 -10.37 9.09
CA GLY A 108 -4.46 -9.02 8.54
C GLY A 108 -4.80 -9.00 7.04
N ILE A 109 -4.14 -9.84 6.24
CA ILE A 109 -4.40 -9.94 4.80
C ILE A 109 -5.80 -10.50 4.52
N ALA A 110 -6.25 -11.48 5.32
CA ALA A 110 -7.57 -12.07 5.17
C ALA A 110 -8.68 -11.04 5.40
N TRP A 111 -8.58 -10.23 6.46
CA TRP A 111 -9.57 -9.19 6.75
C TRP A 111 -9.57 -8.06 5.72
N PHE A 112 -8.43 -7.75 5.11
CA PHE A 112 -8.38 -6.74 4.06
C PHE A 112 -8.95 -7.25 2.74
N ASN A 113 -8.72 -8.51 2.40
CA ASN A 113 -9.24 -9.11 1.16
C ASN A 113 -10.71 -9.52 1.27
N LEU A 114 -11.22 -9.77 2.48
CA LEU A 114 -12.61 -10.21 2.70
C LEU A 114 -13.66 -9.30 2.03
N PRO A 115 -13.57 -7.96 2.10
CA PRO A 115 -14.51 -7.07 1.41
C PRO A 115 -14.37 -7.09 -0.12
N ILE A 116 -13.25 -7.59 -0.67
CA ILE A 116 -12.99 -7.68 -2.12
C ILE A 116 -13.60 -8.97 -2.69
N LEU A 117 -13.62 -10.05 -1.90
CA LEU A 117 -14.09 -11.38 -2.34
C LEU A 117 -15.50 -11.39 -2.96
N PRO A 118 -16.53 -10.71 -2.41
CA PRO A 118 -17.85 -10.68 -3.03
C PRO A 118 -17.83 -10.16 -4.47
N CYS A 119 -17.01 -9.14 -4.75
CA CYS A 119 -16.87 -8.59 -6.11
C CYS A 119 -16.17 -9.58 -7.05
N ILE A 120 -15.15 -10.30 -6.56
CA ILE A 120 -14.45 -11.33 -7.35
C ILE A 120 -15.38 -12.51 -7.67
N LEU A 121 -16.18 -12.95 -6.70
CA LEU A 121 -17.18 -13.99 -6.91
C LEU A 121 -18.27 -13.56 -7.90
N LEU A 122 -18.70 -12.29 -7.83
CA LEU A 122 -19.65 -11.73 -8.79
C LEU A 122 -19.09 -11.71 -10.21
N ILE A 123 -17.80 -11.39 -10.40
CA ILE A 123 -17.13 -11.50 -11.70
C ILE A 123 -17.20 -12.95 -12.21
N GLY A 124 -16.93 -13.93 -11.35
CA GLY A 124 -17.04 -15.35 -11.69
C GLY A 124 -18.46 -15.77 -12.09
N LEU A 125 -19.46 -15.28 -11.37
CA LEU A 125 -20.87 -15.55 -11.64
C LEU A 125 -21.30 -15.00 -13.02
N VAL A 126 -20.84 -13.79 -13.36
CA VAL A 126 -21.23 -13.10 -14.60
C VAL A 126 -20.39 -13.54 -15.81
N CYS A 127 -19.08 -13.71 -15.63
CA CYS A 127 -18.14 -13.98 -16.73
C CYS A 127 -17.81 -15.48 -16.89
N GLY A 128 -18.31 -16.33 -16.00
CA GLY A 128 -18.01 -17.76 -15.95
C GLY A 128 -16.77 -18.10 -15.10
N PRO A 129 -16.51 -19.41 -14.89
CA PRO A 129 -15.41 -19.88 -14.02
C PRO A 129 -14.02 -19.42 -14.50
N TRP A 130 -13.82 -19.29 -15.81
CA TRP A 130 -12.55 -18.77 -16.35
C TRP A 130 -12.40 -17.26 -16.13
N GLY A 131 -13.49 -16.51 -16.05
CA GLY A 131 -13.48 -15.12 -15.61
C GLY A 131 -13.07 -14.98 -14.15
N LEU A 132 -13.53 -15.89 -13.28
CA LEU A 132 -13.07 -15.95 -11.89
C LEU A 132 -11.56 -16.20 -11.81
N VAL A 133 -11.06 -17.21 -12.52
CA VAL A 133 -9.62 -17.51 -12.60
C VAL A 133 -8.83 -16.30 -13.10
N GLY A 134 -9.35 -15.61 -14.12
CA GLY A 134 -8.75 -14.39 -14.66
C GLY A 134 -8.67 -13.24 -13.64
N ALA A 135 -9.62 -13.12 -12.70
CA ALA A 135 -9.67 -12.03 -11.72
C ALA A 135 -8.72 -12.21 -10.52
N LEU A 136 -8.39 -13.46 -10.15
CA LEU A 136 -7.55 -13.78 -8.99
C LEU A 136 -6.13 -13.16 -9.02
N PRO A 137 -5.41 -13.09 -10.16
CA PRO A 137 -4.09 -12.49 -10.24
C PRO A 137 -3.99 -11.09 -9.63
N ALA A 138 -5.00 -10.23 -9.80
CA ALA A 138 -4.97 -8.88 -9.24
C ALA A 138 -5.01 -8.90 -7.70
N LEU A 139 -5.88 -9.73 -7.11
CA LEU A 139 -5.99 -9.90 -5.67
C LEU A 139 -4.71 -10.47 -5.06
N VAL A 140 -4.11 -11.46 -5.73
CA VAL A 140 -2.83 -12.06 -5.33
C VAL A 140 -1.71 -11.04 -5.45
N ALA A 141 -1.63 -10.30 -6.57
CA ALA A 141 -0.61 -9.28 -6.78
C ALA A 141 -0.64 -8.19 -5.71
N TYR A 142 -1.83 -7.65 -5.40
CA TYR A 142 -2.02 -6.71 -4.30
C TYR A 142 -1.49 -7.29 -2.97
N SER A 143 -1.88 -8.53 -2.65
CA SER A 143 -1.46 -9.17 -1.40
C SER A 143 0.06 -9.36 -1.32
N CYS A 144 0.69 -9.77 -2.43
CA CYS A 144 2.13 -9.88 -2.53
C CYS A 144 2.83 -8.52 -2.39
N LEU A 145 2.30 -7.45 -2.98
CA LEU A 145 2.86 -6.11 -2.84
C LEU A 145 2.81 -5.64 -1.38
N ALA A 146 1.68 -5.83 -0.70
CA ALA A 146 1.52 -5.45 0.71
C ALA A 146 2.42 -6.28 1.65
N MET A 147 2.62 -7.57 1.36
CA MET A 147 3.46 -8.44 2.18
C MET A 147 4.96 -8.22 1.97
N PHE A 148 5.38 -8.17 0.70
CA PHE A 148 6.78 -8.32 0.32
C PHE A 148 7.42 -7.06 -0.25
N VAL A 149 6.65 -6.12 -0.80
CA VAL A 149 7.19 -4.90 -1.43
C VAL A 149 7.07 -3.69 -0.52
N HIS A 150 5.93 -3.51 0.15
CA HIS A 150 5.65 -2.36 1.03
C HIS A 150 6.77 -2.08 2.06
N PRO A 151 7.35 -3.07 2.78
CA PRO A 151 8.46 -2.82 3.70
C PRO A 151 9.72 -2.22 3.05
N TYR A 152 9.94 -2.48 1.76
CA TYR A 152 11.11 -1.98 1.02
C TYR A 152 10.84 -0.63 0.34
N LEU A 153 9.60 -0.14 0.35
CA LEU A 153 9.30 1.22 -0.09
C LEU A 153 9.88 2.25 0.89
N HIS A 154 9.97 1.90 2.18
CA HIS A 154 10.58 2.70 3.26
C HIS A 154 12.12 2.64 3.30
N ARG A 155 12.77 2.17 2.23
CA ARG A 155 14.24 2.11 2.17
C ARG A 155 14.75 3.04 1.07
N PRO A 156 15.94 3.64 1.26
CA PRO A 156 16.66 4.29 0.17
C PRO A 156 16.87 3.33 -1.01
N ALA A 157 16.93 3.85 -2.22
CA ALA A 157 17.03 3.05 -3.45
C ALA A 157 18.27 2.15 -3.50
N GLU A 158 19.37 2.64 -2.91
CA GLU A 158 20.67 1.95 -2.83
C GLU A 158 20.91 1.29 -1.46
N GLY A 159 19.87 1.18 -0.63
CA GLY A 159 19.98 0.56 0.69
C GLY A 159 20.39 -0.92 0.63
N ASP A 160 20.89 -1.43 1.75
CA ASP A 160 21.33 -2.81 1.87
C ASP A 160 20.20 -3.81 1.53
N MET A 161 20.50 -4.70 0.58
CA MET A 161 19.63 -5.77 0.09
C MET A 161 20.11 -7.16 0.53
N THR A 162 21.01 -7.22 1.52
CA THR A 162 21.46 -8.48 2.12
C THR A 162 20.25 -9.24 2.67
N GLY A 163 20.19 -10.54 2.38
CA GLY A 163 19.08 -11.42 2.77
C GLY A 163 17.81 -11.31 1.90
N VAL A 164 17.75 -10.41 0.92
CA VAL A 164 16.61 -10.32 -0.01
C VAL A 164 16.77 -11.37 -1.12
N SER A 165 15.72 -12.16 -1.39
CA SER A 165 15.74 -13.18 -2.44
C SER A 165 16.05 -12.57 -3.81
N PRO A 166 16.73 -13.30 -4.72
CA PRO A 166 17.04 -12.78 -6.06
C PRO A 166 15.81 -12.30 -6.84
N ALA A 167 14.70 -13.05 -6.74
CA ALA A 167 13.44 -12.69 -7.40
C ALA A 167 12.88 -11.36 -6.87
N LEU A 168 12.85 -11.18 -5.54
CA LEU A 168 12.36 -9.93 -4.95
C LEU A 168 13.32 -8.76 -5.28
N ARG A 169 14.64 -8.98 -5.25
CA ARG A 169 15.63 -7.96 -5.68
C ARG A 169 15.40 -7.51 -7.12
N TRP A 170 15.05 -8.43 -8.02
CA TRP A 170 14.71 -8.07 -9.39
C TRP A 170 13.42 -7.24 -9.46
N ILE A 171 12.36 -7.66 -8.76
CA ILE A 171 11.09 -6.89 -8.67
C ILE A 171 11.33 -5.47 -8.14
N LEU A 172 12.11 -5.33 -7.06
CA LEU A 172 12.38 -4.03 -6.42
C LEU A 172 13.14 -3.05 -7.32
N LYS A 173 13.83 -3.54 -8.36
CA LYS A 173 14.55 -2.71 -9.34
C LYS A 173 13.67 -2.23 -10.49
N THR A 174 12.45 -2.73 -10.62
CA THR A 174 11.55 -2.35 -11.71
C THR A 174 11.09 -0.88 -11.62
N GLU A 175 10.76 -0.30 -12.77
CA GLU A 175 10.17 1.05 -12.85
C GLU A 175 8.85 1.15 -12.06
N TYR A 176 8.09 0.06 -12.01
CA TYR A 176 6.86 -0.02 -11.22
C TYR A 176 7.14 0.23 -9.74
N VAL A 177 8.09 -0.46 -9.13
CA VAL A 177 8.42 -0.28 -7.70
C VAL A 177 9.06 1.09 -7.45
N ARG A 178 9.85 1.62 -8.39
CA ARG A 178 10.39 3.00 -8.30
C ARG A 178 9.26 4.03 -8.30
N PHE A 179 8.27 3.88 -9.18
CA PHE A 179 7.07 4.71 -9.14
C PHE A 179 6.32 4.54 -7.82
N LEU A 180 6.10 3.29 -7.40
CA LEU A 180 5.33 3.00 -6.21
C LEU A 180 5.97 3.58 -4.95
N ARG A 181 7.30 3.58 -4.84
CA ARG A 181 8.04 4.25 -3.75
C ARG A 181 7.73 5.73 -3.67
N ARG A 182 7.76 6.44 -4.81
CA ARG A 182 7.43 7.88 -4.89
C ARG A 182 5.96 8.12 -4.54
N HIS A 183 5.08 7.29 -5.06
CA HIS A 183 3.65 7.32 -4.79
C HIS A 183 3.37 7.15 -3.29
N HIS A 184 4.01 6.15 -2.66
CA HIS A 184 3.89 5.85 -1.23
C HIS A 184 4.54 6.90 -0.33
N PHE A 185 5.65 7.51 -0.74
CA PHE A 185 6.21 8.67 -0.05
C PHE A 185 5.17 9.80 0.07
N LEU A 186 4.50 10.11 -1.05
CA LEU A 186 3.48 11.15 -1.05
C LEU A 186 2.29 10.77 -0.16
N HIS A 187 1.93 9.50 -0.08
CA HIS A 187 0.91 9.02 0.85
C HIS A 187 1.27 9.27 2.32
N HIS A 188 2.52 8.99 2.71
CA HIS A 188 3.01 9.29 4.06
C HIS A 188 3.03 10.78 4.37
N ARG A 189 3.38 11.61 3.38
CA ARG A 189 3.40 13.07 3.53
C ARG A 189 1.99 13.68 3.53
N TYR A 190 1.10 13.10 2.74
CA TYR A 190 -0.26 13.57 2.48
C TYR A 190 -1.24 12.40 2.66
N THR A 191 -1.68 12.20 3.91
CA THR A 191 -2.44 11.00 4.33
C THR A 191 -3.80 10.79 3.67
N ASP A 192 -4.26 11.71 2.82
CA ASP A 192 -5.55 11.69 2.13
C ASP A 192 -5.47 11.33 0.64
N CYS A 193 -4.29 10.94 0.14
CA CYS A 193 -4.05 10.57 -1.25
C CYS A 193 -3.08 9.39 -1.40
N ASN A 194 -2.94 8.88 -2.62
CA ASN A 194 -1.95 7.89 -3.06
C ASN A 194 -1.95 6.55 -2.27
N PHE A 195 -3.14 6.05 -1.97
CA PHE A 195 -3.34 4.85 -1.15
C PHE A 195 -2.90 3.53 -1.79
N ASN A 196 -2.88 3.44 -3.12
CA ASN A 196 -2.67 2.19 -3.83
C ASN A 196 -1.21 1.71 -3.84
N LEU A 197 -1.03 0.43 -3.54
CA LEU A 197 0.11 -0.38 -3.93
C LEU A 197 -0.10 -1.01 -5.31
N LEU A 198 -1.32 -1.46 -5.62
CA LEU A 198 -1.72 -1.84 -6.98
C LEU A 198 -2.32 -0.60 -7.67
N LEU A 199 -1.55 0.03 -8.55
CA LEU A 199 -1.86 1.37 -9.06
C LEU A 199 -3.16 1.43 -9.88
N GLY A 200 -3.87 2.55 -9.82
CA GLY A 200 -4.96 2.88 -10.75
C GLY A 200 -6.22 3.41 -10.06
N GLY A 201 -6.59 2.82 -8.92
CA GLY A 201 -7.80 3.18 -8.18
C GLY A 201 -7.79 4.65 -7.72
N ASP A 202 -6.65 5.14 -7.26
CA ASP A 202 -6.48 6.52 -6.82
C ASP A 202 -6.69 7.52 -7.95
N VAL A 203 -6.30 7.19 -9.18
CA VAL A 203 -6.53 8.07 -10.34
C VAL A 203 -8.02 8.15 -10.63
N VAL A 204 -8.70 6.99 -10.69
CA VAL A 204 -10.14 6.92 -10.97
C VAL A 204 -10.96 7.62 -9.89
N LEU A 205 -10.55 7.51 -8.62
CA LEU A 205 -11.25 8.11 -7.48
C LEU A 205 -10.83 9.55 -7.17
N GLY A 206 -9.95 10.16 -7.98
CA GLY A 206 -9.44 11.51 -7.74
C GLY A 206 -8.64 11.65 -6.44
N ARG A 207 -7.97 10.56 -6.02
CA ARG A 207 -7.10 10.45 -4.85
C ARG A 207 -5.62 10.34 -5.23
N SER A 208 -5.28 10.52 -6.49
CA SER A 208 -3.87 10.61 -6.91
C SER A 208 -3.38 12.05 -6.85
N ARG A 209 -2.21 12.25 -6.25
CA ARG A 209 -1.50 13.52 -6.15
C ARG A 209 -0.12 13.39 -6.80
N PRO A 210 0.24 14.29 -7.73
CA PRO A 210 1.60 14.34 -8.26
C PRO A 210 2.57 15.01 -7.26
N PRO A 211 3.86 14.66 -7.30
CA PRO A 211 4.89 15.31 -6.48
C PRO A 211 5.12 16.77 -6.90
N THR A 212 5.28 17.65 -5.90
CA THR A 212 5.74 19.04 -6.08
C THR A 212 7.27 19.11 -6.19
N VAL A 213 7.82 20.28 -6.50
CA VAL A 213 9.29 20.50 -6.50
C VAL A 213 9.91 20.17 -5.14
N GLN A 214 9.27 20.61 -4.05
CA GLN A 214 9.71 20.33 -2.68
C GLN A 214 9.65 18.83 -2.36
N ASP A 215 8.67 18.11 -2.89
CA ASP A 215 8.60 16.65 -2.74
C ASP A 215 9.77 15.97 -3.44
N TRP A 216 10.13 16.44 -4.64
CA TRP A 216 11.28 15.90 -5.37
C TRP A 216 12.61 16.17 -4.68
N ASP A 217 12.81 17.37 -4.12
CA ASP A 217 14.00 17.70 -3.34
C ASP A 217 14.11 16.79 -2.11
N GLU A 218 12.99 16.59 -1.41
CA GLU A 218 12.96 15.73 -0.22
C GLU A 218 13.19 14.25 -0.56
N MET A 219 12.53 13.73 -1.60
CA MET A 219 12.74 12.37 -2.08
C MET A 219 14.21 12.13 -2.48
N ARG A 220 14.88 13.13 -3.08
CA ARG A 220 16.32 13.07 -3.38
C ARG A 220 17.16 13.05 -2.12
N ARG A 221 16.89 13.94 -1.16
CA ARG A 221 17.57 13.97 0.13
C ARG A 221 17.49 12.64 0.88
N LEU A 222 16.37 11.94 0.74
CA LEU A 222 16.12 10.63 1.35
C LEU A 222 16.63 9.45 0.50
N GLY A 223 17.21 9.70 -0.68
CA GLY A 223 17.74 8.66 -1.57
C GLY A 223 16.65 7.79 -2.22
N LEU A 224 15.43 8.30 -2.40
CA LEU A 224 14.31 7.56 -3.01
C LEU A 224 14.33 7.63 -4.54
N VAL A 225 15.04 8.60 -5.10
CA VAL A 225 15.10 8.94 -6.53
C VAL A 225 16.56 8.88 -6.99
N VAL A 226 16.80 8.28 -8.15
CA VAL A 226 18.14 8.21 -8.78
C VAL A 226 18.20 9.26 -9.89
N ASP A 227 19.34 9.90 -10.12
CA ASP A 227 19.53 11.03 -11.04
C ASP A 227 19.00 10.84 -12.48
N GLY A 228 18.80 9.59 -12.92
CA GLY A 228 18.14 9.25 -14.18
C GLY A 228 16.69 9.75 -14.31
N ASP A 229 15.99 10.00 -13.20
CA ASP A 229 14.58 10.42 -13.20
C ASP A 229 14.38 11.87 -13.70
N ARG A 230 15.38 12.76 -13.57
CA ARG A 230 15.29 14.17 -14.02
C ARG A 230 15.18 14.32 -15.54
N ARG A 231 15.87 13.45 -16.31
CA ARG A 231 15.92 13.57 -17.79
C ARG A 231 14.57 13.27 -18.43
N ARG A 232 13.76 12.37 -17.83
CA ARG A 232 12.42 12.06 -18.35
C ARG A 232 11.41 13.17 -18.07
N MET A 233 11.45 13.80 -16.89
CA MET A 233 10.48 14.85 -16.54
C MET A 233 10.66 16.15 -17.33
N SER A 234 11.90 16.53 -17.64
CA SER A 234 12.17 17.73 -18.45
C SER A 234 11.60 17.59 -19.87
N SER A 235 11.57 16.37 -20.42
CA SER A 235 10.99 16.11 -21.75
C SER A 235 9.46 16.21 -21.81
N THR A 236 8.77 15.97 -20.69
CA THR A 236 7.29 15.97 -20.64
C THR A 236 6.73 17.36 -20.31
N LEU A 237 7.43 18.16 -19.50
CA LEU A 237 7.00 19.53 -19.16
C LEU A 237 7.20 20.52 -20.31
N ILE A 238 8.16 20.29 -21.21
CA ILE A 238 8.36 21.13 -22.40
C ILE A 238 7.23 20.95 -23.43
N ARG A 239 6.44 19.88 -23.36
CA ARG A 239 5.40 19.56 -24.36
C ARG A 239 3.96 19.94 -23.99
N ARG A 240 3.74 20.58 -22.83
CA ARG A 240 2.41 21.06 -22.40
C ARG A 240 2.25 22.58 -22.44
N GLY A 241 3.18 23.30 -23.07
CA GLY A 241 3.16 24.76 -23.24
C GLY A 241 3.30 25.23 -24.68
N SER A 242 2.99 24.40 -25.67
CA SER A 242 2.98 24.73 -27.10
C SER A 242 1.63 24.40 -27.71
#